data_AF-A0A840GXD3-F1
#
_entry.id   AF-A0A840GXD3-F1
#
_cell.length_a   1.000
_cell.length_b   1.000
_cell.length_c   1.000
_cell.angle_alpha   90.00
_cell.angle_beta   90.00
_cell.angle_gamma   90.00
#
_symmetry.space_group_name_H-M   'P 1'
#
loop_
_entity.id
_entity.type
_entity.pdbx_description
1 polymer ?
#
loop_
_entity_poly.entity_id
_entity_poly.type
_entity_poly.pdbx_seq_one_letter_code
_entity_poly.pdbx_strand_id
1 'polypeptide(L)'
;MWRSELIRRKRVCFAFALLLAGSGAAPAAPLWPESLHASLASAPWFWHIQATRGQSSAAQSNAASVSLEILPSLTVNVGGKVSFGVTAKKAGYLILVDVDADGRMSQIFPTPELLEQSDGRDINLVKPGVQFVVPTPSGRQRGFEYVVAPPTGSALMVAILSERRVQLLDLPDLPRKLQNQADTLSYLSAWTRELRVPDGGSGKLVPSNWSFDVKSYSIK
;
A
#
# COMPACT_ATOMS: atom_id res chain seq x y z
N MET A 1 -10.90 -10.64 -33.25
CA MET A 1 -9.70 -9.96 -33.77
C MET A 1 -9.94 -8.45 -33.67
N TRP A 2 -9.61 -7.83 -32.54
CA TRP A 2 -9.78 -6.39 -32.32
C TRP A 2 -8.57 -5.83 -31.56
N ARG A 3 -8.12 -4.66 -32.02
CA ARG A 3 -6.85 -3.99 -31.72
C ARG A 3 -7.01 -3.05 -30.53
N SER A 4 -6.00 -3.04 -29.66
CA SER A 4 -5.87 -2.13 -28.51
C SER A 4 -5.20 -0.82 -28.95
N GLU A 5 -5.78 0.34 -28.58
CA GLU A 5 -5.12 1.65 -28.69
C GLU A 5 -4.72 2.15 -27.29
N LEU A 6 -3.42 2.40 -27.13
CA LEU A 6 -2.77 2.94 -25.93
C LEU A 6 -2.64 4.47 -26.07
N ILE A 7 -3.37 5.23 -25.26
CA ILE A 7 -3.24 6.70 -25.21
C ILE A 7 -2.25 7.08 -24.09
N ARG A 8 -1.04 7.45 -24.51
CA ARG A 8 0.04 8.02 -23.69
C ARG A 8 -0.19 9.52 -23.51
N ARG A 9 -0.25 10.04 -22.29
CA ARG A 9 -0.26 11.49 -22.01
C ARG A 9 0.78 11.89 -20.96
N LYS A 10 1.75 12.73 -21.38
CA LYS A 10 2.78 13.38 -20.55
C LYS A 10 2.32 14.77 -20.08
N ARG A 11 2.64 15.18 -18.85
CA ARG A 11 2.73 16.58 -18.36
C ARG A 11 3.81 16.63 -17.26
N VAL A 12 5.03 17.11 -17.53
CA VAL A 12 5.55 18.50 -17.51
C VAL A 12 5.51 19.17 -16.13
N CYS A 13 6.70 19.31 -15.54
CA CYS A 13 7.00 19.96 -14.26
C CYS A 13 7.02 21.50 -14.41
N PHE A 14 6.61 22.21 -13.36
CA PHE A 14 6.93 23.62 -13.17
C PHE A 14 7.69 23.81 -11.86
N ALA A 15 8.89 24.36 -11.96
CA ALA A 15 9.67 24.88 -10.84
C ALA A 15 9.47 26.40 -10.76
N PHE A 16 9.35 26.93 -9.54
CA PHE A 16 9.46 28.36 -9.27
C PHE A 16 10.57 28.57 -8.24
N ALA A 17 11.59 29.31 -8.66
CA ALA A 17 12.63 29.87 -7.80
C ALA A 17 12.30 31.33 -7.53
N LEU A 18 12.51 31.80 -6.29
CA LEU A 18 12.39 33.19 -5.91
C LEU A 18 13.64 33.60 -5.13
N LEU A 19 14.43 34.46 -5.77
CA LEU A 19 15.56 35.22 -5.26
C LEU A 19 15.05 36.57 -4.74
N LEU A 20 15.49 37.00 -3.56
CA LEU A 20 15.64 38.43 -3.26
C LEU A 20 16.89 38.68 -2.42
N ALA A 21 17.65 39.67 -2.88
CA ALA A 21 18.87 40.20 -2.32
C ALA A 21 18.59 41.33 -1.31
N GLY A 22 19.57 41.64 -0.44
CA GLY A 22 19.56 42.82 0.40
C GLY A 22 20.90 43.00 1.15
N SER A 23 21.61 44.07 0.82
CA SER A 23 22.99 44.41 1.19
C SER A 23 23.05 45.43 2.34
N GLY A 24 24.16 45.52 3.08
CA GLY A 24 24.52 46.77 3.77
C GLY A 24 25.27 46.71 5.12
N ALA A 25 26.60 46.73 5.05
CA ALA A 25 27.62 47.45 5.85
C ALA A 25 27.59 47.55 7.41
N ALA A 26 28.74 47.18 8.01
CA ALA A 26 29.24 47.54 9.35
C ALA A 26 29.90 48.96 9.34
N PRO A 27 30.27 49.61 10.48
CA PRO A 27 31.39 49.16 11.34
C PRO A 27 31.38 49.59 12.84
N ALA A 28 32.45 49.16 13.54
CA ALA A 28 33.15 49.76 14.69
C ALA A 28 32.78 49.34 16.14
N ALA A 29 33.74 48.63 16.76
CA ALA A 29 33.97 48.45 18.21
C ALA A 29 34.69 49.72 18.79
N PRO A 30 35.00 49.89 20.10
CA PRO A 30 35.35 48.87 21.12
C PRO A 30 34.86 49.14 22.56
N LEU A 31 35.19 48.20 23.48
CA LEU A 31 35.74 48.38 24.84
C LEU A 31 35.27 47.27 25.80
N TRP A 32 36.23 46.50 26.31
CA TRP A 32 36.12 45.71 27.56
C TRP A 32 37.01 46.39 28.60
N PRO A 33 36.72 46.25 29.92
CA PRO A 33 37.38 45.17 30.66
C PRO A 33 36.54 44.52 31.78
N GLU A 34 36.93 43.27 32.09
CA GLU A 34 36.99 42.62 33.42
C GLU A 34 35.72 42.52 34.29
N SER A 35 35.46 41.49 35.07
CA SER A 35 35.94 40.11 35.24
C SER A 35 35.06 39.53 36.38
N LEU A 36 34.75 38.23 36.36
CA LEU A 36 34.94 37.30 37.48
C LEU A 36 34.16 36.00 37.29
N HIS A 37 34.85 34.95 37.69
CA HIS A 37 34.54 33.53 37.62
C HIS A 37 33.26 33.13 38.37
N ALA A 38 32.52 32.17 37.81
CA ALA A 38 32.14 30.97 38.55
C ALA A 38 31.88 29.82 37.58
N SER A 39 32.77 28.82 37.64
CA SER A 39 32.70 27.55 36.93
C SER A 39 31.61 26.67 37.52
N LEU A 40 30.76 26.07 36.69
CA LEU A 40 29.97 24.89 37.04
C LEU A 40 29.60 24.09 35.78
N ALA A 41 30.07 22.85 35.76
CA ALA A 41 29.61 21.70 34.99
C ALA A 41 29.60 21.79 33.45
N SER A 42 30.68 21.27 32.87
CA SER A 42 30.74 20.72 31.51
C SER A 42 29.74 19.55 31.35
N ALA A 43 28.66 19.78 30.62
CA ALA A 43 27.86 18.74 29.98
C ALA A 43 27.65 19.13 28.51
N PRO A 44 28.21 18.39 27.54
CA PRO A 44 28.02 18.72 26.14
C PRO A 44 26.67 18.17 25.70
N TRP A 45 25.67 19.04 25.59
CA TRP A 45 24.45 18.73 24.86
C TRP A 45 24.73 18.72 23.35
N PHE A 46 25.54 17.75 22.91
CA PHE A 46 25.42 17.25 21.55
C PHE A 46 24.16 16.40 21.52
N TRP A 47 23.03 17.01 21.17
CA TRP A 47 21.94 16.23 20.62
C TRP A 47 22.47 15.68 19.30
N HIS A 48 22.81 14.39 19.33
CA HIS A 48 23.02 13.59 18.14
C HIS A 48 21.86 13.89 17.18
N ILE A 49 22.18 14.42 15.99
CA ILE A 49 21.28 14.32 14.85
C ILE A 49 21.25 12.83 14.51
N GLN A 50 20.40 12.08 15.21
CA GLN A 50 19.95 10.79 14.73
C GLN A 50 19.10 11.08 13.50
N ALA A 51 19.71 10.99 12.33
CA ALA A 51 18.96 10.78 11.11
C ALA A 51 18.11 9.51 11.36
N THR A 52 16.81 9.70 11.59
CA THR A 52 15.85 8.61 11.67
C THR A 52 15.83 7.99 10.28
N ARG A 53 16.68 6.98 10.09
CA ARG A 53 16.71 6.15 8.89
C ARG A 53 15.32 5.52 8.76
N GLY A 54 14.49 6.10 7.89
CA GLY A 54 13.25 5.54 7.39
C GLY A 54 12.29 5.06 8.47
N GLN A 55 11.52 5.96 9.06
CA GLN A 55 10.11 5.64 9.25
C GLN A 55 9.53 5.45 7.85
N SER A 56 9.61 4.22 7.36
CA SER A 56 9.01 3.80 6.11
C SER A 56 7.52 4.12 6.19
N SER A 57 7.01 4.76 5.13
CA SER A 57 5.59 5.02 4.86
C SER A 57 4.68 3.80 5.06
N ALA A 58 5.26 2.60 5.19
CA ALA A 58 4.62 1.35 5.58
C ALA A 58 3.88 1.42 6.94
N ALA A 59 4.44 2.08 7.96
CA ALA A 59 3.81 2.16 9.29
C ALA A 59 2.50 2.98 9.29
N GLN A 60 2.30 3.84 8.29
CA GLN A 60 1.10 4.67 8.17
C GLN A 60 -0.05 4.02 7.40
N SER A 61 0.13 2.81 6.86
CA SER A 61 -0.87 2.19 5.97
C SER A 61 -1.53 0.93 6.53
N ASN A 62 -1.46 0.65 7.84
CA ASN A 62 -2.15 -0.52 8.42
C ASN A 62 -2.94 -0.20 9.70
N ALA A 63 -3.74 0.86 9.66
CA ALA A 63 -4.56 1.30 10.79
C ALA A 63 -5.62 0.27 11.24
N ALA A 64 -6.03 -0.63 10.34
CA ALA A 64 -6.95 -1.72 10.66
C ALA A 64 -6.24 -3.00 11.15
N SER A 65 -4.89 -3.01 11.24
CA SER A 65 -4.11 -4.22 11.57
C SER A 65 -4.50 -5.43 10.73
N VAL A 66 -4.59 -5.23 9.41
CA VAL A 66 -4.75 -6.29 8.41
C VAL A 66 -3.56 -7.23 8.49
N SER A 67 -3.82 -8.53 8.46
CA SER A 67 -2.81 -9.58 8.37
C SER A 67 -3.24 -10.60 7.32
N LEU A 68 -2.33 -10.90 6.41
CA LEU A 68 -2.50 -11.84 5.31
C LEU A 68 -1.68 -13.11 5.57
N GLU A 69 -2.22 -14.25 5.19
CA GLU A 69 -1.58 -15.56 5.22
C GLU A 69 -1.82 -16.27 3.88
N ILE A 70 -0.78 -16.93 3.35
CA ILE A 70 -0.86 -17.75 2.14
C ILE A 70 -0.72 -19.20 2.57
N LEU A 71 -1.68 -20.03 2.16
CA LEU A 71 -1.78 -21.45 2.51
C LEU A 71 -1.63 -22.32 1.25
N PRO A 72 -0.95 -23.48 1.33
CA PRO A 72 -0.36 -24.07 2.54
C PRO A 72 1.05 -23.55 2.88
N SER A 73 1.73 -22.89 1.94
CA SER A 73 3.11 -22.44 2.08
C SER A 73 3.43 -21.23 1.20
N LEU A 74 4.50 -20.51 1.53
CA LEU A 74 5.01 -19.38 0.73
C LEU A 74 5.79 -19.83 -0.53
N THR A 75 6.02 -21.12 -0.68
CA THR A 75 6.56 -21.72 -1.91
C THR A 75 5.53 -22.70 -2.43
N VAL A 76 5.10 -22.51 -3.66
CA VAL A 76 4.01 -23.27 -4.29
C VAL A 76 4.46 -23.71 -5.67
N ASN A 77 3.96 -24.87 -6.12
CA ASN A 77 4.27 -25.38 -7.44
C ASN A 77 3.18 -24.99 -8.43
N VAL A 78 3.53 -24.82 -9.70
CA VAL A 78 2.54 -24.70 -10.79
C VAL A 78 1.53 -25.85 -10.73
N GLY A 79 0.25 -25.53 -10.89
CA GLY A 79 -0.88 -26.46 -10.75
C GLY A 79 -1.30 -26.74 -9.30
N GLY A 80 -0.55 -26.26 -8.31
CA GLY A 80 -0.92 -26.35 -6.90
C GLY A 80 -2.14 -25.49 -6.57
N LYS A 81 -2.94 -25.93 -5.60
CA LYS A 81 -4.07 -25.15 -5.07
C LYS A 81 -3.62 -24.30 -3.88
N VAL A 82 -4.06 -23.05 -3.84
CA VAL A 82 -3.75 -22.12 -2.76
C VAL A 82 -5.00 -21.54 -2.12
N SER A 83 -4.85 -21.05 -0.91
CA SER A 83 -5.87 -20.27 -0.21
C SER A 83 -5.22 -19.14 0.56
N PHE A 84 -6.01 -18.11 0.86
CA PHE A 84 -5.55 -16.90 1.52
C PHE A 84 -6.39 -16.67 2.77
N GLY A 85 -5.74 -16.55 3.92
CA GLY A 85 -6.37 -16.15 5.17
C GLY A 85 -6.13 -14.67 5.42
N VAL A 86 -7.18 -13.91 5.74
CA VAL A 86 -7.06 -12.49 6.10
C VAL A 86 -7.76 -12.23 7.43
N THR A 87 -7.09 -11.52 8.32
CA THR A 87 -7.69 -11.01 9.56
C THR A 87 -7.51 -9.49 9.63
N ALA A 88 -8.41 -8.82 10.34
CA ALA A 88 -8.32 -7.38 10.61
C ALA A 88 -8.95 -7.05 11.97
N LYS A 89 -8.50 -5.97 12.61
CA LYS A 89 -9.10 -5.44 13.85
C LYS A 89 -10.29 -4.51 13.60
N LYS A 90 -10.48 -4.07 12.36
CA LYS A 90 -11.63 -3.25 11.94
C LYS A 90 -12.39 -3.94 10.82
N ALA A 91 -13.68 -3.63 10.71
CA ALA A 91 -14.49 -4.08 9.59
C ALA A 91 -14.04 -3.35 8.32
N GLY A 92 -14.16 -4.01 7.17
CA GLY A 92 -13.85 -3.38 5.89
C GLY A 92 -14.01 -4.32 4.71
N TYR A 93 -13.89 -3.78 3.52
CA TYR A 93 -14.05 -4.48 2.26
C TYR A 93 -12.68 -4.89 1.73
N LEU A 94 -12.47 -6.20 1.64
CA LEU A 94 -11.20 -6.80 1.23
C LEU A 94 -11.09 -6.84 -0.30
N ILE A 95 -9.91 -6.48 -0.78
CA ILE A 95 -9.43 -6.75 -2.12
C ILE A 95 -8.11 -7.53 -1.99
N LEU A 96 -7.96 -8.62 -2.72
CA LEU A 96 -6.69 -9.34 -2.87
C LEU A 96 -6.13 -9.08 -4.26
N VAL A 97 -4.87 -8.68 -4.30
CA VAL A 97 -4.15 -8.37 -5.54
C VAL A 97 -2.91 -9.24 -5.60
N ASP A 98 -2.75 -9.95 -6.71
CA ASP A 98 -1.51 -10.62 -7.07
C ASP A 98 -0.60 -9.67 -7.85
N VAL A 99 0.69 -9.73 -7.55
CA VAL A 99 1.77 -9.12 -8.33
C VAL A 99 2.68 -10.23 -8.80
N ASP A 100 2.59 -10.59 -10.07
CA ASP A 100 3.36 -11.69 -10.64
C ASP A 100 4.87 -11.36 -10.78
N ALA A 101 5.65 -12.35 -11.21
CA ALA A 101 7.10 -12.22 -11.40
C ALA A 101 7.50 -11.20 -12.49
N ASP A 102 6.57 -10.82 -13.38
CA ASP A 102 6.77 -9.78 -14.39
C ASP A 102 6.36 -8.38 -13.87
N GLY A 103 5.80 -8.32 -12.66
CA GLY A 103 5.28 -7.12 -12.02
C GLY A 103 3.86 -6.77 -12.46
N ARG A 104 3.11 -7.69 -13.08
CA ARG A 104 1.73 -7.41 -13.48
C ARG A 104 0.83 -7.55 -12.26
N MET A 105 -0.01 -6.53 -12.05
CA MET A 105 -1.02 -6.54 -11.01
C MET A 105 -2.32 -7.15 -11.52
N SER A 106 -2.90 -8.05 -10.74
CA SER A 106 -4.24 -8.58 -11.02
C SER A 106 -5.05 -8.71 -9.74
N GLN A 107 -6.31 -8.27 -9.77
CA GLN A 107 -7.22 -8.47 -8.66
C GLN A 107 -7.70 -9.92 -8.70
N ILE A 108 -7.30 -10.71 -7.71
CA ILE A 108 -7.72 -12.11 -7.61
C ILE A 108 -8.98 -12.28 -6.78
N PHE A 109 -9.31 -11.32 -5.90
CA PHE A 109 -10.55 -11.34 -5.11
C PHE A 109 -11.06 -9.94 -4.75
N PRO A 110 -12.38 -9.71 -4.81
CA PRO A 110 -13.36 -10.54 -5.51
C PRO A 110 -13.13 -10.49 -7.02
N THR A 111 -13.52 -11.52 -7.77
CA THR A 111 -13.48 -11.47 -9.24
C THR A 111 -14.81 -10.97 -9.80
N PRO A 112 -14.86 -10.44 -11.03
CA PRO A 112 -16.12 -10.06 -11.68
C PRO A 112 -17.16 -11.19 -11.67
N GLU A 113 -16.73 -12.43 -11.95
CA GLU A 113 -17.61 -13.60 -11.99
C GLU A 113 -18.21 -13.91 -10.61
N LEU A 114 -17.43 -13.74 -9.53
CA LEU A 114 -17.93 -13.90 -8.17
C LEU A 114 -18.93 -12.81 -7.78
N LEU A 115 -18.73 -11.58 -8.27
CA LEU A 115 -19.62 -10.45 -8.02
C LEU A 115 -20.96 -10.63 -8.74
N GLU A 116 -20.95 -11.09 -9.98
CA GLU A 116 -22.18 -11.41 -10.73
C GLU A 116 -23.04 -12.45 -9.99
N GLN A 117 -22.40 -13.45 -9.37
CA GLN A 117 -23.07 -14.50 -8.58
C GLN A 117 -23.39 -14.09 -7.13
N SER A 118 -23.12 -12.84 -6.76
CA SER A 118 -23.30 -12.36 -5.38
C SER A 118 -24.68 -11.79 -5.11
N ASP A 119 -25.49 -11.52 -6.14
CA ASP A 119 -26.78 -10.83 -6.04
C ASP A 119 -26.69 -9.51 -5.24
N GLY A 120 -25.58 -8.79 -5.39
CA GLY A 120 -25.32 -7.52 -4.69
C GLY A 120 -24.86 -7.67 -3.24
N ARG A 121 -24.71 -8.89 -2.71
CA ARG A 121 -24.19 -9.12 -1.35
C ARG A 121 -22.75 -8.66 -1.20
N ASP A 122 -22.40 -8.24 0.01
CA ASP A 122 -21.03 -7.84 0.37
C ASP A 122 -20.14 -9.07 0.60
N ILE A 123 -19.80 -9.76 -0.49
CA ILE A 123 -19.03 -11.01 -0.46
C ILE A 123 -17.60 -10.84 0.03
N ASN A 124 -17.10 -9.60 0.09
CA ASN A 124 -15.74 -9.26 0.51
C ASN A 124 -15.70 -8.48 1.83
N LEU A 125 -16.81 -8.44 2.59
CA LEU A 125 -16.82 -7.78 3.89
C LEU A 125 -16.11 -8.65 4.95
N VAL A 126 -15.00 -8.14 5.46
CA VAL A 126 -14.25 -8.70 6.59
C VAL A 126 -14.83 -8.17 7.88
N LYS A 127 -15.06 -9.08 8.84
CA LYS A 127 -15.49 -8.75 10.21
C LYS A 127 -14.27 -8.67 11.14
N PRO A 128 -14.27 -7.76 12.13
CA PRO A 128 -13.19 -7.66 13.11
C PRO A 128 -12.91 -8.99 13.81
N GLY A 129 -11.64 -9.39 13.89
CA GLY A 129 -11.16 -10.56 14.63
C GLY A 129 -11.54 -11.92 14.03
N VAL A 130 -12.26 -11.96 12.91
CA VAL A 130 -12.64 -13.20 12.23
C VAL A 130 -11.73 -13.44 11.04
N GLN A 131 -11.17 -14.64 10.91
CA GLN A 131 -10.40 -15.00 9.73
C GLN A 131 -11.33 -15.16 8.53
N PHE A 132 -11.12 -14.29 7.54
CA PHE A 132 -11.76 -14.34 6.24
C PHE A 132 -10.90 -15.18 5.30
N VAL A 133 -11.44 -16.28 4.77
CA VAL A 133 -10.70 -17.20 3.90
C VAL A 133 -11.14 -17.07 2.46
N VAL A 134 -10.18 -16.98 1.54
CA VAL A 134 -10.38 -16.94 0.09
C VAL A 134 -9.68 -18.17 -0.53
N PRO A 135 -10.36 -19.00 -1.35
CA PRO A 135 -11.77 -18.87 -1.73
C PRO A 135 -12.70 -19.14 -0.54
N THR A 136 -13.80 -18.38 -0.49
CA THR A 136 -14.79 -18.51 0.58
C THR A 136 -15.41 -19.90 0.59
N PRO A 137 -15.91 -20.41 1.73
CA PRO A 137 -16.57 -21.72 1.77
C PRO A 137 -17.69 -21.87 0.72
N SER A 138 -18.50 -20.83 0.54
CA SER A 138 -19.55 -20.80 -0.49
C SER A 138 -18.98 -20.78 -1.92
N GLY A 139 -17.86 -20.09 -2.14
CA GLY A 139 -17.14 -20.13 -3.41
C GLY A 139 -16.61 -21.53 -3.73
N ARG A 140 -15.98 -22.19 -2.75
CA ARG A 140 -15.48 -23.57 -2.91
C ARG A 140 -16.60 -24.56 -3.22
N GLN A 141 -17.76 -24.43 -2.57
CA GLN A 141 -18.94 -25.25 -2.87
C GLN A 141 -19.45 -25.09 -4.30
N ARG A 142 -19.17 -23.95 -4.95
CA ARG A 142 -19.48 -23.69 -6.37
C ARG A 142 -18.34 -24.05 -7.32
N GLY A 143 -17.25 -24.64 -6.81
CA GLY A 143 -16.09 -25.05 -7.60
C GLY A 143 -15.02 -23.98 -7.80
N PHE A 144 -15.08 -22.84 -7.10
CA PHE A 144 -14.02 -21.83 -7.18
C PHE A 144 -12.78 -22.27 -6.41
N GLU A 145 -11.66 -22.33 -7.12
CA GLU A 145 -10.34 -22.68 -6.59
C GLU A 145 -9.30 -21.75 -7.20
N TYR A 146 -8.27 -21.39 -6.43
CA TYR A 146 -7.09 -20.70 -6.97
C TYR A 146 -6.02 -21.73 -7.27
N VAL A 147 -5.69 -21.87 -8.54
CA VAL A 147 -4.65 -22.76 -9.05
C VAL A 147 -3.47 -21.90 -9.48
N VAL A 148 -2.29 -22.25 -8.99
CA VAL A 148 -1.05 -21.55 -9.31
C VAL A 148 -0.70 -21.75 -10.79
N ALA A 149 -0.45 -20.65 -11.48
CA ALA A 149 -0.07 -20.64 -12.89
C ALA A 149 1.29 -19.96 -13.09
N PRO A 150 1.98 -20.19 -14.21
CA PRO A 150 3.16 -19.41 -14.60
C PRO A 150 2.86 -17.90 -14.68
N PRO A 151 3.88 -17.02 -14.58
CA PRO A 151 5.32 -17.32 -14.59
C PRO A 151 5.86 -17.86 -13.26
N THR A 152 6.88 -18.72 -13.32
CA THR A 152 7.66 -19.14 -12.15
C THR A 152 8.54 -17.98 -11.69
N GLY A 153 8.76 -17.85 -10.38
CA GLY A 153 9.57 -16.78 -9.81
C GLY A 153 8.99 -16.24 -8.51
N SER A 154 9.52 -15.10 -8.07
CA SER A 154 9.02 -14.39 -6.89
C SER A 154 7.83 -13.53 -7.26
N ALA A 155 6.79 -13.57 -6.41
CA ALA A 155 5.56 -12.82 -6.57
C ALA A 155 5.13 -12.24 -5.21
N LEU A 156 4.20 -11.29 -5.22
CA LEU A 156 3.65 -10.67 -4.01
C LEU A 156 2.13 -10.82 -3.99
N MET A 157 1.60 -11.28 -2.87
CA MET A 157 0.17 -11.17 -2.57
C MET A 157 -0.06 -9.96 -1.68
N VAL A 158 -1.02 -9.12 -2.06
CA VAL A 158 -1.38 -7.91 -1.33
C VAL A 158 -2.83 -8.00 -0.86
N ALA A 159 -3.04 -7.84 0.44
CA ALA A 159 -4.36 -7.61 1.01
C ALA A 159 -4.58 -6.11 1.19
N ILE A 160 -5.66 -5.59 0.60
CA ILE A 160 -6.10 -4.20 0.71
C ILE A 160 -7.46 -4.20 1.39
N LEU A 161 -7.59 -3.47 2.50
CA LEU A 161 -8.85 -3.29 3.21
C LEU A 161 -9.30 -1.85 3.10
N SER A 162 -10.52 -1.63 2.59
CA SER A 162 -11.18 -0.32 2.57
C SER A 162 -12.22 -0.21 3.66
N GLU A 163 -12.30 0.91 4.36
CA GLU A 163 -13.41 1.18 5.29
C GLU A 163 -14.74 1.44 4.55
N ARG A 164 -14.69 1.77 3.24
CA ARG A 164 -15.86 1.99 2.38
C ARG A 164 -16.08 0.83 1.41
N ARG A 165 -17.32 0.67 0.95
CA ARG A 165 -17.70 -0.40 0.02
C ARG A 165 -16.96 -0.26 -1.30
N VAL A 166 -16.03 -1.17 -1.55
CA VAL A 166 -15.25 -1.28 -2.78
C VAL A 166 -15.22 -2.75 -3.18
N GLN A 167 -15.50 -3.03 -4.44
CA GLN A 167 -15.54 -4.40 -4.96
C GLN A 167 -14.54 -4.61 -6.11
N LEU A 168 -14.28 -3.59 -6.91
CA LEU A 168 -13.31 -3.63 -8.00
C LEU A 168 -12.41 -2.41 -7.91
N LEU A 169 -11.15 -2.63 -8.23
CA LEU A 169 -10.12 -1.61 -8.33
C LEU A 169 -9.58 -1.58 -9.76
N ASP A 170 -9.49 -0.39 -10.34
CA ASP A 170 -8.76 -0.20 -11.60
C ASP A 170 -7.27 -0.15 -11.31
N LEU A 171 -6.65 -1.33 -11.27
CA LEU A 171 -5.28 -1.49 -10.81
C LEU A 171 -4.29 -0.82 -11.77
N PRO A 172 -3.30 -0.09 -11.23
CA PRO A 172 -2.26 0.50 -12.05
C PRO A 172 -1.29 -0.57 -12.59
N ASP A 173 -0.62 -0.27 -13.69
CA ASP A 173 0.57 -1.02 -14.11
C ASP A 173 1.75 -0.70 -13.19
N LEU A 174 2.41 -1.71 -12.59
CA LEU A 174 3.66 -1.45 -11.88
C LEU A 174 4.81 -1.24 -12.87
N PRO A 175 5.69 -0.26 -12.62
CA PRO A 175 7.02 -0.24 -13.20
C PRO A 175 7.74 -1.56 -12.90
N ARG A 176 8.25 -2.23 -13.93
CA ARG A 176 9.00 -3.52 -13.89
C ARG A 176 10.12 -3.62 -12.83
N LYS A 177 10.53 -2.50 -12.21
CA LYS A 177 11.58 -2.42 -11.18
C LYS A 177 11.07 -2.51 -9.74
N LEU A 178 9.76 -2.49 -9.49
CA LEU A 178 9.18 -2.60 -8.16
C LEU A 178 8.80 -4.06 -7.87
N GLN A 179 9.78 -4.87 -7.46
CA GLN A 179 9.56 -6.29 -7.12
C GLN A 179 9.82 -6.62 -5.64
N ASN A 180 10.09 -5.60 -4.81
CA ASN A 180 10.19 -5.80 -3.36
C ASN A 180 8.91 -5.33 -2.65
N GLN A 181 8.71 -5.87 -1.44
CA GLN A 181 7.52 -5.64 -0.64
C GLN A 181 7.32 -4.16 -0.25
N ALA A 182 8.41 -3.47 0.13
CA ALA A 182 8.34 -2.09 0.62
C ALA A 182 7.94 -1.11 -0.48
N ASP A 183 8.51 -1.28 -1.67
CA ASP A 183 8.22 -0.48 -2.85
C ASP A 183 6.79 -0.67 -3.33
N THR A 184 6.33 -1.93 -3.38
CA THR A 184 4.94 -2.27 -3.76
C THR A 184 3.94 -1.65 -2.78
N LEU A 185 4.20 -1.77 -1.48
CA LEU A 185 3.35 -1.18 -0.45
C LEU A 185 3.33 0.35 -0.53
N SER A 186 4.49 0.98 -0.73
CA SER A 186 4.58 2.43 -0.85
C SER A 186 3.83 2.93 -2.09
N TYR A 187 3.95 2.23 -3.22
CA TYR A 187 3.26 2.57 -4.46
C TYR A 187 1.73 2.42 -4.33
N LEU A 188 1.25 1.28 -3.84
CA LEU A 188 -0.18 1.05 -3.65
C LEU A 188 -0.79 1.99 -2.59
N SER A 189 -0.07 2.29 -1.52
CA SER A 189 -0.50 3.26 -0.51
C SER A 189 -0.63 4.66 -1.10
N ALA A 190 0.27 5.08 -1.98
CA ALA A 190 0.16 6.36 -2.69
C ALA A 190 -1.03 6.36 -3.65
N TRP A 191 -1.16 5.34 -4.50
CA TRP A 191 -2.22 5.25 -5.50
C TRP A 191 -3.63 5.18 -4.88
N THR A 192 -3.82 4.36 -3.85
CA THR A 192 -5.14 4.23 -3.18
C THR A 192 -5.61 5.51 -2.49
N ARG A 193 -4.70 6.40 -2.04
CA ARG A 193 -5.07 7.71 -1.47
C ARG A 193 -5.72 8.65 -2.49
N GLU A 194 -5.44 8.46 -3.77
CA GLU A 194 -6.02 9.24 -4.86
C GLU A 194 -7.44 8.76 -5.20
N LEU A 195 -7.76 7.51 -4.87
CA LEU A 195 -9.07 6.93 -5.14
C LEU A 195 -10.18 7.64 -4.37
N ARG A 196 -11.33 7.73 -5.03
CA ARG A 196 -12.57 8.20 -4.43
C ARG A 196 -13.61 7.11 -4.56
N VAL A 197 -14.22 6.75 -3.44
CA VAL A 197 -15.21 5.69 -3.33
C VAL A 197 -16.59 6.36 -3.19
N PRO A 198 -17.62 5.87 -3.90
CA PRO A 198 -18.98 6.34 -3.69
C PRO A 198 -19.40 6.17 -2.23
N ASP A 199 -19.94 7.23 -1.65
CA ASP A 199 -20.61 7.18 -0.37
C ASP A 199 -21.98 6.47 -0.52
N GLY A 200 -22.24 5.46 0.29
CA GLY A 200 -23.41 4.57 0.13
C GLY A 200 -24.77 5.27 0.28
N GLY A 201 -24.82 6.42 0.95
CA GLY A 201 -26.05 7.20 1.10
C GLY A 201 -26.20 8.31 0.05
N SER A 202 -25.12 9.05 -0.23
CA SER A 202 -25.18 10.24 -1.08
C SER A 202 -24.70 10.03 -2.53
N GLY A 203 -24.04 8.91 -2.82
CA GLY A 203 -23.39 8.64 -4.11
C GLY A 203 -22.17 9.54 -4.39
N LYS A 204 -21.84 10.48 -3.50
CA LYS A 204 -20.70 11.38 -3.66
C LYS A 204 -19.39 10.61 -3.57
N LEU A 205 -18.47 10.92 -4.45
CA LEU A 205 -17.13 10.33 -4.46
C LEU A 205 -16.28 10.96 -3.35
N VAL A 206 -15.88 10.16 -2.37
CA VAL A 206 -15.15 10.61 -1.17
C VAL A 206 -13.92 9.73 -0.90
N PRO A 207 -12.89 10.23 -0.18
CA PRO A 207 -11.76 9.39 0.22
C PRO A 207 -12.19 8.22 1.11
N SER A 208 -11.37 7.16 1.11
CA SER A 208 -11.49 6.02 2.03
C SER A 208 -10.22 5.87 2.87
N ASN A 209 -10.35 5.29 4.05
CA ASN A 209 -9.21 4.82 4.83
C ASN A 209 -8.85 3.42 4.34
N TRP A 210 -7.57 3.26 4.00
CA TRP A 210 -7.04 2.02 3.46
C TRP A 210 -6.08 1.38 4.44
N SER A 211 -6.09 0.05 4.51
CA SER A 211 -5.12 -0.73 5.28
C SER A 211 -4.55 -1.88 4.46
N PHE A 212 -3.27 -2.20 4.67
CA PHE A 212 -2.55 -3.15 3.83
C PHE A 212 -1.76 -4.17 4.64
N ASP A 213 -1.67 -5.39 4.10
CA ASP A 213 -0.57 -6.32 4.38
C ASP A 213 -0.07 -6.93 3.06
N VAL A 214 1.21 -7.26 3.01
CA VAL A 214 1.86 -7.80 1.82
C VAL A 214 2.66 -9.04 2.22
N LYS A 215 2.59 -10.09 1.40
CA LYS A 215 3.36 -11.32 1.58
C LYS A 215 4.06 -11.69 0.29
N SER A 216 5.37 -11.89 0.35
CA SER A 216 6.11 -12.51 -0.74
C SER A 216 5.87 -14.01 -0.77
N TYR A 217 5.74 -14.57 -1.98
CA TYR A 217 5.71 -16.00 -2.21
C TYR A 217 6.52 -16.34 -3.47
N SER A 218 6.71 -17.63 -3.74
CA SER A 218 7.46 -18.09 -4.91
C SER A 218 6.77 -19.25 -5.59
N ILE A 219 6.72 -19.19 -6.92
CA ILE A 219 6.17 -20.21 -7.80
C ILE A 219 7.32 -21.02 -8.40
N LYS A 220 7.26 -22.34 -8.26
CA LYS A 220 8.22 -23.31 -8.81
C LYS A 220 7.60 -24.20 -9.87
#